data_AF-A0A7C1VQP5-F1
#
_entry.id   AF-A0A7C1VQP5-F1
#
_cell.length_a   1.000
_cell.length_b   1.000
_cell.length_c   1.000
_cell.angle_alpha   90.00
_cell.angle_beta   90.00
_cell.angle_gamma   90.00
#
_symmetry.space_group_name_H-M   'P 1'
#
loop_
_entity.id
_entity.type
_entity.pdbx_description
1 polymer ?
#
loop_
_entity_poly.entity_id
_entity_poly.type
_entity_poly.pdbx_seq_one_letter_code
_entity_poly.pdbx_strand_id
1 'polypeptide(L)'
;MSLTILETFVQRDPISQNQYRVFFRTQNGDRFSPVRAIDVSVITSHDEPYKLAELLAIKYVLLHKTYVGVNRTGKDLQLNVSSGALRKAQKLHTTNSDMHLHARFLQTRFAEASIKVARRTDWITLFNGEVEDISPNDCLDPPIKTHIGDIHLTRHAVERFCERMSISSIDRAWRRLSKMLTSSNWTIKKPQRPLREGKPNRTTETWALIRDNTPSIDIVIVRNPKVSRVVTVIA
;
A
#
# COMPACT_ATOMS: atom_id res chain seq x y z
N MET A 1 -4.68 17.99 9.38
CA MET A 1 -5.46 16.89 9.97
C MET A 1 -4.76 16.50 11.26
N SER A 2 -5.51 16.09 12.29
CA SER A 2 -4.90 15.52 13.49
C SER A 2 -4.18 14.21 13.15
N LEU A 3 -3.12 13.90 13.88
CA LEU A 3 -2.43 12.61 13.77
C LEU A 3 -3.42 11.47 14.03
N THR A 4 -3.47 10.50 13.11
CA THR A 4 -4.17 9.22 13.32
C THR A 4 -3.13 8.16 13.66
N ILE A 5 -3.38 7.39 14.72
CA ILE A 5 -2.54 6.26 15.10
C ILE A 5 -3.34 4.98 14.87
N LEU A 6 -2.79 4.03 14.11
CA LEU A 6 -3.27 2.65 14.04
C LEU A 6 -2.37 1.82 14.95
N GLU A 7 -2.94 1.30 16.03
CA GLU A 7 -2.25 0.37 16.92
C GLU A 7 -2.58 -1.05 16.51
N THR A 8 -1.56 -1.87 16.34
CA THR A 8 -1.67 -3.30 16.05
C THR A 8 -0.82 -4.11 16.99
N PHE A 9 -1.29 -5.32 17.27
CA PHE A 9 -0.52 -6.33 17.96
C PHE A 9 -0.89 -7.71 17.42
N VAL A 10 0.11 -8.50 17.08
CA VAL A 10 -0.07 -9.89 16.68
C VAL A 10 0.43 -10.83 17.77
N GLN A 11 -0.34 -11.87 18.05
CA GLN A 11 0.11 -12.95 18.92
C GLN A 11 1.18 -13.78 18.18
N ARG A 12 2.27 -14.10 18.87
CA ARG A 12 3.37 -14.88 18.26
C ARG A 12 2.97 -16.33 18.03
N ASP A 13 2.20 -16.88 18.96
CA ASP A 13 1.68 -18.23 18.85
C ASP A 13 0.48 -18.23 17.91
N PRO A 14 0.42 -19.18 16.96
CA PRO A 14 -0.73 -19.31 16.09
C PRO A 14 -1.96 -19.78 16.89
N ILE A 15 -3.14 -19.29 16.50
CA ILE A 15 -4.42 -19.74 17.10
C ILE A 15 -4.90 -21.06 16.51
N SER A 16 -4.47 -21.37 15.29
CA SER A 16 -4.73 -22.60 14.55
C SER A 16 -3.62 -22.78 13.50
N GLN A 17 -3.61 -23.90 12.75
CA GLN A 17 -2.55 -24.14 11.77
C GLN A 17 -2.44 -22.97 10.77
N ASN A 18 -1.27 -22.32 10.76
CA ASN A 18 -0.96 -21.18 9.88
C ASN A 18 -1.88 -19.95 10.06
N GLN A 19 -2.60 -19.83 11.17
CA GLN A 19 -3.50 -18.70 11.43
C GLN A 19 -3.05 -17.90 12.65
N TYR A 20 -3.00 -16.58 12.50
CA TYR A 20 -2.51 -15.66 13.53
C TYR A 20 -3.53 -14.58 13.81
N ARG A 21 -3.80 -14.33 15.10
CA ARG A 21 -4.70 -13.25 15.51
C ARG A 21 -3.96 -11.94 15.64
N VAL A 22 -4.49 -10.92 14.95
CA VAL A 22 -4.01 -9.55 15.00
C VAL A 22 -5.10 -8.66 15.61
N PHE A 23 -4.80 -8.09 16.76
CA PHE A 23 -5.62 -7.06 17.38
C PHE A 23 -5.29 -5.70 16.81
N PHE A 24 -6.30 -4.85 16.67
CA PHE A 24 -6.08 -3.46 16.27
C PHE A 24 -7.11 -2.51 16.88
N ARG A 25 -6.72 -1.25 16.97
CA ARG A 25 -7.60 -0.11 17.24
C ARG A 25 -7.01 1.15 16.60
N THR A 26 -7.84 2.17 16.42
CA THR A 26 -7.40 3.47 15.95
C THR A 26 -7.52 4.52 17.06
N GLN A 27 -6.62 5.49 17.03
CA GLN A 27 -6.65 6.66 17.89
C GLN A 27 -6.64 7.92 17.02
N ASN A 28 -7.55 8.84 17.31
CA ASN A 28 -7.62 10.16 16.68
C ASN A 28 -7.70 11.22 17.79
N GLY A 29 -6.61 11.97 18.01
CA GLY A 29 -6.47 12.80 19.20
C GLY A 29 -6.53 11.93 20.47
N ASP A 30 -7.43 12.26 21.40
CA ASP A 30 -7.60 11.51 22.65
C ASP A 30 -8.65 10.38 22.56
N ARG A 31 -9.28 10.20 21.40
CA ARG A 31 -10.35 9.21 21.20
C ARG A 31 -9.79 7.91 20.64
N PHE A 32 -10.06 6.81 21.35
CA PHE A 32 -9.78 5.46 20.89
C PHE A 32 -11.03 4.80 20.30
N SER A 33 -10.87 4.04 19.22
CA SER A 33 -11.90 3.13 18.74
C SER A 33 -12.02 1.90 19.65
N PRO A 34 -13.14 1.16 19.57
CA PRO A 34 -13.20 -0.19 20.12
C PRO A 34 -12.07 -1.06 19.57
N VAL A 35 -11.65 -2.01 20.39
CA VAL A 35 -10.64 -3.01 20.03
C VAL A 35 -11.28 -4.07 19.14
N ARG A 36 -10.58 -4.41 18.06
CA ARG A 36 -11.03 -5.38 17.06
C ARG A 36 -9.93 -6.42 16.84
N ALA A 37 -10.30 -7.57 16.28
CA ALA A 37 -9.38 -8.63 15.94
C ALA A 37 -9.61 -9.13 14.51
N ILE A 38 -8.53 -9.57 13.88
CA ILE A 38 -8.52 -10.20 12.57
C ILE A 38 -7.68 -11.47 12.68
N ASP A 39 -8.21 -12.58 12.22
CA ASP A 39 -7.48 -13.83 12.09
C ASP A 39 -6.94 -13.95 10.67
N VAL A 40 -5.62 -14.00 10.56
CA VAL A 40 -4.91 -13.95 9.27
C VAL A 40 -4.32 -15.31 8.97
N SER A 41 -4.78 -15.92 7.87
CA SER A 41 -4.17 -17.13 7.33
C SER A 41 -2.87 -16.78 6.60
N VAL A 42 -1.76 -17.38 7.00
CA VAL A 42 -0.42 -17.12 6.46
C VAL A 42 0.27 -18.41 6.06
N ILE A 43 0.41 -18.63 4.76
CA ILE A 43 1.22 -19.71 4.20
C ILE A 43 2.54 -19.10 3.75
N THR A 44 3.62 -19.37 4.50
CA THR A 44 4.97 -18.88 4.18
C THR A 44 5.99 -19.93 4.61
N SER A 45 7.10 -20.00 3.86
CA SER A 45 8.26 -20.81 4.21
C SER A 45 9.27 -20.06 5.07
N HIS A 46 9.01 -18.80 5.38
CA HIS A 46 9.91 -17.96 6.17
C HIS A 46 9.66 -18.10 7.66
N ASP A 47 10.72 -17.85 8.44
CA ASP A 47 10.62 -17.76 9.90
C ASP A 47 9.74 -16.57 10.32
N GLU A 48 9.10 -16.72 11.47
CA GLU A 48 8.27 -15.69 12.11
C GLU A 48 7.04 -15.22 11.26
N PRO A 49 6.17 -16.15 10.80
CA PRO A 49 4.96 -15.86 10.02
C PRO A 49 4.01 -14.82 10.63
N TYR A 50 3.98 -14.70 11.96
CA TYR A 50 3.19 -13.69 12.66
C TYR A 50 3.52 -12.25 12.20
N LYS A 51 4.76 -11.97 11.76
CA LYS A 51 5.15 -10.65 11.23
C LYS A 51 4.46 -10.34 9.90
N LEU A 52 4.29 -11.36 9.05
CA LEU A 52 3.57 -11.26 7.80
C LEU A 52 2.05 -11.13 8.07
N ALA A 53 1.52 -11.85 9.06
CA ALA A 53 0.14 -11.69 9.50
C ALA A 53 -0.16 -10.24 9.91
N GLU A 54 0.69 -9.62 10.72
CA GLU A 54 0.53 -8.21 11.12
C GLU A 54 0.57 -7.26 9.91
N LEU A 55 1.50 -7.48 8.98
CA LEU A 55 1.59 -6.68 7.75
C LEU A 55 0.31 -6.78 6.90
N LEU A 56 -0.23 -8.00 6.74
CA LEU A 56 -1.46 -8.26 5.98
C LEU A 56 -2.68 -7.63 6.67
N ALA A 57 -2.81 -7.75 7.99
CA ALA A 57 -3.88 -7.10 8.74
C ALA A 57 -3.84 -5.57 8.59
N ILE A 58 -2.65 -4.95 8.70
CA ILE A 58 -2.50 -3.51 8.47
C ILE A 58 -2.88 -3.15 7.04
N LYS A 59 -2.41 -3.94 6.06
CA LYS A 59 -2.74 -3.73 4.65
C LYS A 59 -4.25 -3.75 4.43
N TYR A 60 -4.92 -4.75 4.99
CA TYR A 60 -6.36 -4.91 4.93
C TYR A 60 -7.10 -3.71 5.55
N VAL A 61 -6.72 -3.32 6.76
CA VAL A 61 -7.31 -2.19 7.48
C VAL A 61 -7.14 -0.87 6.72
N LEU A 62 -5.96 -0.63 6.13
CA LEU A 62 -5.67 0.64 5.45
C LEU A 62 -6.22 0.74 4.02
N LEU A 63 -6.38 -0.39 3.32
CA LEU A 63 -6.78 -0.40 1.92
C LEU A 63 -8.24 -0.80 1.69
N HIS A 64 -8.82 -1.64 2.56
CA HIS A 64 -10.13 -2.27 2.34
C HIS A 64 -11.16 -1.88 3.40
N LYS A 65 -10.75 -1.26 4.50
CA LYS A 65 -11.65 -0.80 5.57
C LYS A 65 -11.61 0.72 5.73
N THR A 66 -12.65 1.24 6.35
CA THR A 66 -12.83 2.69 6.59
C THR A 66 -12.34 3.12 7.97
N TYR A 67 -11.75 2.22 8.77
CA TYR A 67 -11.35 2.47 10.16
C TYR A 67 -10.35 3.62 10.34
N VAL A 68 -9.50 3.88 9.35
CA VAL A 68 -8.48 4.95 9.35
C VAL A 68 -8.92 6.14 8.47
N GLY A 69 -10.12 6.07 7.88
CA GLY A 69 -10.66 7.03 6.93
C GLY A 69 -10.45 6.62 5.46
N VAL A 70 -11.21 7.26 4.57
CA VAL A 70 -11.21 6.97 3.12
C VAL A 70 -10.09 7.75 2.42
N ASN A 71 -9.46 7.15 1.39
CA ASN A 71 -8.46 7.81 0.53
C ASN A 71 -7.25 8.45 1.27
N ARG A 72 -6.89 7.91 2.45
CA ARG A 72 -5.72 8.35 3.24
C ARG A 72 -4.39 8.00 2.56
N THR A 73 -3.34 8.76 2.87
CA THR A 73 -1.93 8.42 2.59
C THR A 73 -1.17 8.25 3.90
N GLY A 74 0.15 8.03 3.83
CA GLY A 74 1.01 7.96 5.01
C GLY A 74 1.15 9.27 5.79
N LYS A 75 0.75 10.40 5.20
CA LYS A 75 0.82 11.70 5.87
C LYS A 75 -0.11 11.73 7.09
N ASP A 76 0.42 12.21 8.21
CA ASP A 76 -0.28 12.28 9.51
C ASP A 76 -0.84 10.91 9.94
N LEU A 77 -0.14 9.82 9.60
CA LEU A 77 -0.45 8.45 10.02
C LEU A 77 0.74 7.87 10.79
N GLN A 78 0.49 7.33 11.98
CA GLN A 78 1.43 6.54 12.74
C GLN A 78 0.94 5.09 12.83
N LEU A 79 1.83 4.14 12.60
CA LEU A 79 1.59 2.71 12.81
C LEU A 79 2.36 2.27 14.05
N ASN A 80 1.64 1.91 15.11
CA ASN A 80 2.20 1.31 16.31
C ASN A 80 2.10 -0.22 16.14
N VAL A 81 3.23 -0.87 15.90
CA VAL A 81 3.29 -2.29 15.52
C VAL A 81 4.02 -3.13 16.57
N SER A 82 3.81 -4.44 16.55
CA SER A 82 4.45 -5.38 17.48
C SER A 82 5.95 -5.56 17.20
N SER A 83 6.37 -5.38 15.94
CA SER A 83 7.71 -5.75 15.47
C SER A 83 8.32 -4.70 14.54
N GLY A 84 9.63 -4.48 14.69
CA GLY A 84 10.41 -3.59 13.81
C GLY A 84 10.53 -4.07 12.36
N ALA A 85 10.08 -5.29 12.04
CA ALA A 85 10.15 -5.85 10.69
C ALA A 85 9.36 -5.03 9.66
N LEU A 86 8.21 -4.47 10.04
CA LEU A 86 7.40 -3.64 9.15
C LEU A 86 8.12 -2.33 8.77
N ARG A 87 8.87 -1.76 9.71
CA ARG A 87 9.75 -0.61 9.43
C ARG A 87 10.85 -0.98 8.43
N LYS A 88 11.45 -2.18 8.55
CA LYS A 88 12.44 -2.67 7.58
C LYS A 88 11.80 -2.87 6.20
N ALA A 89 10.58 -3.43 6.14
CA ALA A 89 9.86 -3.64 4.89
C ALA A 89 9.48 -2.34 4.17
N GLN A 90 9.04 -1.31 4.92
CA GLN A 90 8.78 0.04 4.40
C GLN A 90 10.04 0.67 3.77
N LYS A 91 11.20 0.48 4.42
CA LYS A 91 12.50 1.01 3.98
C LYS A 91 13.21 0.16 2.94
N LEU A 92 12.61 -0.94 2.46
CA LEU A 92 13.26 -1.89 1.54
C LEU A 92 14.50 -2.60 2.12
N HIS A 93 14.59 -2.72 3.45
CA HIS A 93 15.70 -3.37 4.15
C HIS A 93 15.37 -4.80 4.63
N THR A 94 14.27 -5.39 4.16
CA THR A 94 13.89 -6.76 4.50
C THR A 94 14.46 -7.75 3.49
N THR A 95 14.97 -8.88 3.97
CA THR A 95 15.37 -10.03 3.14
C THR A 95 14.24 -11.04 2.93
N ASN A 96 13.18 -10.98 3.77
CA ASN A 96 11.98 -11.80 3.60
C ASN A 96 11.19 -11.32 2.36
N SER A 97 11.06 -12.21 1.37
CA SER A 97 10.43 -11.93 0.08
C SER A 97 8.94 -11.64 0.18
N ASP A 98 8.24 -12.31 1.10
CA ASP A 98 6.80 -12.16 1.26
C ASP A 98 6.50 -10.80 1.92
N MET A 99 7.30 -10.42 2.92
CA MET A 99 7.26 -9.08 3.50
C MET A 99 7.53 -8.01 2.45
N HIS A 100 8.50 -8.23 1.56
CA HIS A 100 8.79 -7.30 0.46
C HIS A 100 7.59 -7.17 -0.51
N LEU A 101 7.00 -8.31 -0.90
CA LEU A 101 5.86 -8.37 -1.82
C LEU A 101 4.62 -7.68 -1.24
N HIS A 102 4.30 -7.94 0.04
CA HIS A 102 3.09 -7.43 0.67
C HIS A 102 3.24 -5.99 1.20
N ALA A 103 4.46 -5.47 1.39
CA ALA A 103 4.69 -4.11 1.91
C ALA A 103 4.66 -2.99 0.86
N ARG A 104 4.31 -3.26 -0.40
CA ARG A 104 4.32 -2.25 -1.48
C ARG A 104 3.47 -1.01 -1.18
N PHE A 105 2.36 -1.18 -0.46
CA PHE A 105 1.51 -0.05 -0.02
C PHE A 105 2.25 0.88 0.95
N LEU A 106 3.05 0.33 1.88
CA LEU A 106 3.93 1.11 2.79
C LEU A 106 5.08 1.77 2.06
N GLN A 107 5.47 1.26 0.90
CA GLN A 107 6.57 1.80 0.11
C GLN A 107 6.11 2.90 -0.85
N THR A 108 4.80 3.05 -1.08
CA THR A 108 4.22 3.99 -2.04
C THR A 108 3.22 4.93 -1.36
N ARG A 109 1.93 4.60 -1.39
CA ARG A 109 0.83 5.40 -0.83
C ARG A 109 1.03 5.77 0.65
N PHE A 110 1.63 4.87 1.42
CA PHE A 110 1.89 5.04 2.85
C PHE A 110 3.38 5.17 3.19
N ALA A 111 4.21 5.62 2.23
CA ALA A 111 5.65 5.85 2.42
C ALA A 111 6.00 6.76 3.59
N GLU A 112 5.16 7.76 3.88
CA GLU A 112 5.37 8.70 4.98
C GLU A 112 4.80 8.24 6.33
N ALA A 113 4.14 7.08 6.41
CA ALA A 113 3.58 6.64 7.67
C ALA A 113 4.72 6.41 8.69
N SER A 114 4.61 7.04 9.87
CA SER A 114 5.58 6.84 10.95
C SER A 114 5.35 5.48 11.59
N ILE A 115 6.29 4.55 11.44
CA ILE A 115 6.20 3.24 12.11
C ILE A 115 6.91 3.34 13.48
N LYS A 116 6.26 2.89 14.55
CA LYS A 116 6.82 2.78 15.91
C LYS A 116 6.55 1.38 16.45
N VAL A 117 7.49 0.84 17.22
CA VAL A 117 7.27 -0.45 17.89
C VAL A 117 6.65 -0.16 19.25
N ALA A 118 5.45 -0.69 19.50
CA ALA A 118 4.73 -0.51 20.74
C ALA A 118 4.84 -1.77 21.60
N ARG A 119 5.24 -1.61 22.87
CA ARG A 119 5.33 -2.72 23.84
C ARG A 119 4.10 -2.85 24.73
N ARG A 120 3.30 -1.79 24.81
CA ARG A 120 2.13 -1.73 25.67
C ARG A 120 0.94 -2.40 24.96
N THR A 121 0.38 -3.42 25.61
CA THR A 121 -0.65 -4.31 25.05
C THR A 121 -1.85 -4.51 25.99
N ASP A 122 -1.93 -3.73 27.07
CA ASP A 122 -3.03 -3.74 28.05
C ASP A 122 -4.41 -3.58 27.40
N TRP A 123 -4.48 -2.73 26.37
CA TRP A 123 -5.71 -2.46 25.64
C TRP A 123 -6.31 -3.69 24.95
N ILE A 124 -5.52 -4.72 24.67
CA ILE A 124 -6.02 -5.95 24.02
C ILE A 124 -7.05 -6.64 24.90
N THR A 125 -6.95 -6.51 26.22
CA THR A 125 -7.91 -7.09 27.18
C THR A 125 -9.32 -6.50 27.04
N LEU A 126 -9.47 -5.36 26.38
CA LEU A 126 -10.76 -4.72 26.10
C LEU A 126 -11.46 -5.33 24.86
N PHE A 127 -10.83 -6.28 24.17
CA PHE A 127 -11.45 -6.98 23.06
C PHE A 127 -12.61 -7.86 23.54
N ASN A 128 -13.81 -7.62 23.00
CA ASN A 128 -15.02 -8.40 23.32
C ASN A 128 -15.91 -8.64 22.09
N GLY A 129 -15.34 -8.53 20.88
CA GLY A 129 -16.10 -8.51 19.63
C GLY A 129 -15.90 -9.76 18.78
N GLU A 130 -16.51 -9.72 17.59
CA GLU A 130 -16.28 -10.70 16.55
C GLU A 130 -14.88 -10.56 15.95
N VAL A 131 -14.40 -11.67 15.41
CA VAL A 131 -13.12 -11.78 14.73
C VAL A 131 -13.39 -11.95 13.24
N GLU A 132 -12.71 -11.17 12.41
CA GLU A 132 -12.82 -11.30 10.95
C GLU A 132 -11.69 -12.20 10.43
N ASP A 133 -12.03 -13.17 9.60
CA ASP A 133 -11.04 -14.03 8.93
C ASP A 133 -10.60 -13.42 7.59
N ILE A 134 -9.29 -13.37 7.36
CA ILE A 134 -8.73 -12.94 6.08
C ILE A 134 -7.58 -13.84 5.61
N SER A 135 -7.34 -13.81 4.30
CA SER A 135 -6.23 -14.44 3.60
C SER A 135 -5.40 -13.39 2.84
N PRO A 136 -4.22 -13.75 2.30
CA PRO A 136 -3.43 -12.85 1.47
C PRO A 136 -4.18 -12.34 0.22
N ASN A 137 -5.16 -13.11 -0.27
CA ASN A 137 -5.98 -12.74 -1.43
C ASN A 137 -6.98 -11.61 -1.11
N ASP A 138 -7.41 -11.50 0.14
CA ASP A 138 -8.29 -10.42 0.60
C ASP A 138 -7.52 -9.09 0.77
N CYS A 139 -6.19 -9.17 0.76
CA CYS A 139 -5.27 -8.07 0.97
C CYS A 139 -4.59 -7.57 -0.32
N LEU A 140 -5.15 -7.86 -1.50
CA LEU A 140 -4.56 -7.41 -2.77
C LEU A 140 -4.63 -5.88 -2.89
N ASP A 141 -3.55 -5.26 -3.36
CA ASP A 141 -3.56 -3.80 -3.56
C ASP A 141 -4.66 -3.43 -4.58
N PRO A 142 -5.65 -2.59 -4.21
CA PRO A 142 -6.69 -2.21 -5.15
C PRO A 142 -6.07 -1.38 -6.28
N PRO A 143 -6.38 -1.68 -7.56
CA PRO A 143 -5.91 -0.86 -8.65
C PRO A 143 -6.54 0.55 -8.59
N ILE A 144 -5.83 1.52 -9.14
CA ILE A 144 -6.41 2.83 -9.41
C ILE A 144 -7.26 2.69 -10.67
N LYS A 145 -8.54 3.03 -10.59
CA LYS A 145 -9.44 3.10 -11.75
C LYS A 145 -9.13 4.38 -12.52
N THR A 146 -8.63 4.25 -13.74
CA THR A 146 -8.19 5.39 -14.57
C THR A 146 -8.87 5.37 -15.94
N HIS A 147 -8.76 6.47 -16.69
CA HIS A 147 -9.24 6.53 -18.08
C HIS A 147 -8.51 5.59 -19.04
N ILE A 148 -7.38 5.00 -18.62
CA ILE A 148 -6.55 4.08 -19.42
C ILE A 148 -6.56 2.65 -18.87
N GLY A 149 -7.54 2.35 -18.02
CA GLY A 149 -7.77 1.06 -17.38
C GLY A 149 -7.35 1.01 -15.91
N ASP A 150 -7.48 -0.16 -15.31
CA ASP A 150 -7.09 -0.41 -13.91
C ASP A 150 -5.56 -0.56 -13.81
N ILE A 151 -4.93 0.30 -13.02
CA ILE A 151 -3.46 0.41 -12.97
C ILE A 151 -2.94 0.46 -11.54
N HIS A 152 -1.80 -0.21 -11.30
CA HIS A 152 -0.99 -0.03 -10.10
C HIS A 152 0.21 0.88 -10.35
N LEU A 153 0.50 1.74 -9.38
CA LEU A 153 1.73 2.54 -9.38
C LEU A 153 2.85 1.77 -8.68
N THR A 154 3.97 1.59 -9.37
CA THR A 154 5.17 1.03 -8.75
C THR A 154 5.90 2.10 -7.94
N ARG A 155 6.70 1.68 -6.95
CA ARG A 155 7.59 2.60 -6.21
C ARG A 155 8.52 3.37 -7.13
N HIS A 156 9.15 2.68 -8.07
CA HIS A 156 10.04 3.33 -9.03
C HIS A 156 9.33 4.42 -9.84
N ALA A 157 8.12 4.18 -10.33
CA ALA A 157 7.35 5.19 -11.05
C ALA A 157 7.04 6.42 -10.18
N VAL A 158 6.68 6.21 -8.91
CA VAL A 158 6.37 7.31 -7.98
C VAL A 158 7.62 8.10 -7.63
N GLU A 159 8.77 7.44 -7.38
CA GLU A 159 10.06 8.08 -7.14
C GLU A 159 10.50 8.92 -8.35
N ARG A 160 10.42 8.34 -9.55
CA ARG A 160 10.73 9.01 -10.81
C ARG A 160 9.85 10.23 -11.08
N PHE A 161 8.58 10.15 -10.72
CA PHE A 161 7.67 11.29 -10.81
C PHE A 161 7.99 12.35 -9.74
N CYS A 162 8.31 11.92 -8.53
CA CYS A 162 8.69 12.80 -7.42
C CYS A 162 9.92 13.65 -7.77
N GLU A 163 10.97 13.01 -8.28
CA GLU A 163 12.22 13.64 -8.72
C GLU A 163 11.97 14.68 -9.82
N ARG A 164 11.34 14.25 -10.93
CA ARG A 164 11.19 15.09 -12.12
C ARG A 164 10.25 16.27 -11.93
N MET A 165 9.20 16.07 -11.14
CA MET A 165 8.24 17.13 -10.85
C MET A 165 8.63 17.97 -9.63
N SER A 166 9.83 17.75 -9.06
CA SER A 166 10.31 18.42 -7.85
C SER A 166 9.28 18.41 -6.71
N ILE A 167 8.62 17.26 -6.51
CA ILE A 167 7.62 17.10 -5.46
C ILE A 167 8.33 16.79 -4.16
N SER A 168 7.89 17.42 -3.07
CA SER A 168 8.57 17.33 -1.77
C SER A 168 8.55 15.94 -1.11
N SER A 169 7.72 15.01 -1.60
CA SER A 169 7.60 13.68 -1.00
C SER A 169 6.90 12.63 -1.86
N ILE A 170 7.17 11.36 -1.54
CA ILE A 170 6.63 10.18 -2.23
C ILE A 170 5.11 10.07 -2.09
N ASP A 171 4.51 10.35 -0.92
CA ASP A 171 3.05 10.25 -0.76
C ASP A 171 2.32 11.34 -1.58
N ARG A 172 2.88 12.56 -1.64
CA ARG A 172 2.37 13.66 -2.46
C ARG A 172 2.53 13.35 -3.94
N ALA A 173 3.67 12.78 -4.33
CA ALA A 173 3.92 12.31 -5.68
C ALA A 173 2.90 11.23 -6.08
N TRP A 174 2.68 10.23 -5.21
CA TRP A 174 1.67 9.20 -5.40
C TRP A 174 0.27 9.83 -5.56
N ARG A 175 -0.13 10.71 -4.65
CA ARG A 175 -1.45 11.37 -4.69
C ARG A 175 -1.64 12.18 -5.97
N ARG A 176 -0.63 12.96 -6.37
CA ARG A 176 -0.71 13.79 -7.58
C ARG A 176 -0.72 12.93 -8.84
N LEU A 177 0.13 11.91 -8.94
CA LEU A 177 0.14 10.98 -10.07
C LEU A 177 -1.18 10.21 -10.17
N SER A 178 -1.67 9.64 -9.07
CA SER A 178 -2.99 9.01 -9.01
C SER A 178 -4.08 9.96 -9.48
N LYS A 179 -4.11 11.20 -8.96
CA LYS A 179 -5.09 12.21 -9.37
C LYS A 179 -5.02 12.47 -10.86
N MET A 180 -3.82 12.68 -11.42
CA MET A 180 -3.62 12.92 -12.85
C MET A 180 -4.18 11.80 -13.73
N LEU A 181 -3.99 10.54 -13.32
CA LEU A 181 -4.50 9.39 -14.08
C LEU A 181 -6.02 9.22 -13.94
N THR A 182 -6.60 9.67 -12.82
CA THR A 182 -8.06 9.60 -12.59
C THR A 182 -8.84 10.81 -13.08
N SER A 183 -8.20 11.96 -13.26
CA SER A 183 -8.87 13.22 -13.61
C SER A 183 -8.91 13.45 -15.11
N SER A 184 -10.06 13.88 -15.62
CA SER A 184 -10.34 14.10 -17.05
C SER A 184 -9.68 15.32 -17.68
N ASN A 185 -8.96 16.14 -16.91
CA ASN A 185 -8.34 17.38 -17.41
C ASN A 185 -6.96 17.19 -18.06
N TRP A 186 -6.49 15.94 -18.17
CA TRP A 186 -5.32 15.58 -18.96
C TRP A 186 -5.78 14.88 -20.23
N THR A 187 -5.33 15.37 -21.39
CA THR A 187 -5.47 14.65 -22.64
C THR A 187 -4.45 13.52 -22.65
N ILE A 188 -4.95 12.29 -22.80
CA ILE A 188 -4.12 11.10 -22.77
C ILE A 188 -3.91 10.61 -24.21
N LYS A 189 -2.68 10.72 -24.73
CA LYS A 189 -2.32 10.19 -26.05
C LYS A 189 -1.75 8.79 -25.91
N LYS A 190 -2.48 7.82 -26.48
CA LYS A 190 -2.04 6.43 -26.60
C LYS A 190 -0.84 6.34 -27.57
N PRO A 191 0.13 5.45 -27.32
CA PRO A 191 1.19 5.21 -28.30
C PRO A 191 0.62 4.68 -29.61
N GLN A 192 1.20 5.10 -30.74
CA GLN A 192 0.84 4.54 -32.06
C GLN A 192 1.26 3.07 -32.20
N ARG A 193 2.32 2.63 -31.51
CA ARG A 193 2.78 1.23 -31.42
C ARG A 193 3.39 0.95 -30.04
N PRO A 194 3.24 -0.25 -29.47
CA PRO A 194 3.92 -0.62 -28.23
C PRO A 194 5.45 -0.53 -28.39
N LEU A 195 6.16 -0.09 -27.34
CA LEU A 195 7.62 0.04 -27.34
C LEU A 195 8.34 -1.29 -27.61
N ARG A 196 7.76 -2.38 -27.11
CA ARG A 196 8.21 -3.75 -27.33
C ARG A 196 7.00 -4.67 -27.26
N GLU A 197 6.86 -5.56 -28.22
CA GLU A 197 6.13 -6.81 -28.03
C GLU A 197 6.97 -7.67 -27.08
N GLY A 198 6.54 -7.79 -25.82
CA GLY A 198 7.23 -8.62 -24.85
C GLY A 198 7.00 -10.11 -25.12
N LYS A 199 7.30 -10.93 -24.11
CA LYS A 199 6.80 -12.32 -24.04
C LYS A 199 5.29 -12.36 -24.37
N PRO A 200 4.76 -13.48 -24.90
CA PRO A 200 3.32 -13.61 -25.19
C PRO A 200 2.51 -13.13 -23.97
N ASN A 201 1.60 -12.18 -24.19
CA ASN A 201 0.76 -11.53 -23.17
C ASN A 201 1.43 -10.44 -22.30
N ARG A 202 2.53 -9.82 -22.74
CA ARG A 202 3.09 -8.63 -22.10
C ARG A 202 3.38 -7.53 -23.11
N THR A 203 2.74 -6.38 -22.98
CA THR A 203 3.04 -5.18 -23.78
C THR A 203 3.69 -4.11 -22.90
N THR A 204 4.61 -3.35 -23.49
CA THR A 204 5.15 -2.13 -22.87
C THR A 204 4.75 -0.95 -23.74
N GLU A 205 4.12 0.04 -23.13
CA GLU A 205 3.47 1.16 -23.83
C GLU A 205 3.92 2.47 -23.19
N THR A 206 4.32 3.46 -23.99
CA THR A 206 4.56 4.84 -23.52
C THR A 206 3.36 5.69 -23.85
N TRP A 207 2.72 6.26 -22.84
CA TRP A 207 1.55 7.10 -22.97
C TRP A 207 1.92 8.53 -22.59
N ALA A 208 1.53 9.51 -23.40
CA ALA A 208 1.77 10.92 -23.09
C ALA A 208 0.55 11.52 -22.39
N LEU A 209 0.79 12.10 -21.21
CA LEU A 209 -0.17 12.92 -20.47
C LEU A 209 0.08 14.38 -20.83
N ILE A 210 -0.89 15.02 -21.47
CA ILE A 210 -0.79 16.39 -21.97
C ILE A 210 -1.84 17.26 -21.30
N ARG A 211 -1.45 18.46 -20.89
CA ARG A 211 -2.37 19.49 -20.41
C ARG A 211 -1.86 20.85 -20.87
N ASP A 212 -2.78 21.73 -21.24
CA ASP A 212 -2.47 23.06 -21.75
C ASP A 212 -1.48 23.81 -20.86
N ASN A 213 -0.48 24.43 -21.48
CA ASN A 213 0.59 25.20 -20.83
C ASN A 213 1.45 24.42 -19.83
N THR A 214 1.49 23.09 -19.92
CA THR A 214 2.42 22.24 -19.14
C THR A 214 3.21 21.29 -20.04
N PRO A 215 4.48 20.98 -19.72
CA PRO A 215 5.23 19.95 -20.42
C PRO A 215 4.48 18.62 -20.40
N SER A 216 4.54 17.88 -21.51
CA SER A 216 3.99 16.53 -21.56
C SER A 216 4.72 15.62 -20.59
N ILE A 217 3.97 14.76 -19.91
CA ILE A 217 4.53 13.74 -19.03
C ILE A 217 4.30 12.38 -19.65
N ASP A 218 5.37 11.70 -20.00
CA ASP A 218 5.32 10.35 -20.55
C ASP A 218 5.32 9.32 -19.42
N ILE A 219 4.33 8.44 -19.41
CA ILE A 219 4.26 7.31 -18.47
C ILE A 219 4.50 6.01 -19.23
N VAL A 220 5.34 5.15 -18.67
CA VAL A 220 5.58 3.82 -19.24
C VAL A 220 4.75 2.80 -18.48
N ILE A 221 3.89 2.11 -19.22
CA ILE A 221 2.95 1.13 -18.71
C ILE A 221 3.36 -0.25 -19.20
N VAL A 222 3.47 -1.20 -18.27
CA VAL A 222 3.58 -2.62 -18.60
C VAL A 222 2.21 -3.26 -18.37
N ARG A 223 1.61 -3.79 -19.43
CA ARG A 223 0.35 -4.53 -19.34
C ARG A 223 0.61 -6.03 -19.30
N ASN A 224 -0.16 -6.71 -18.47
CA ASN A 224 -0.22 -8.16 -18.34
C ASN A 224 -1.70 -8.53 -18.08
N PRO A 225 -2.20 -9.69 -18.55
CA PRO A 225 -3.58 -10.13 -18.32
C PRO A 225 -4.08 -9.99 -16.88
N LYS A 226 -3.18 -10.16 -15.89
CA LYS A 226 -3.54 -10.08 -14.47
C LYS A 226 -3.43 -8.67 -13.90
N VAL A 227 -2.44 -7.88 -14.33
CA VAL A 227 -2.11 -6.58 -13.71
C VAL A 227 -1.43 -5.65 -14.70
N SER A 228 -1.96 -4.43 -14.85
CA SER A 228 -1.29 -3.32 -15.54
C SER A 228 -0.58 -2.40 -14.54
N ARG A 229 0.65 -1.97 -14.87
CA ARG A 229 1.47 -1.17 -13.94
C ARG A 229 2.14 0.01 -14.64
N VAL A 230 2.11 1.20 -14.01
CA VAL A 230 3.07 2.25 -14.37
C VAL A 230 4.42 1.90 -13.76
N VAL A 231 5.42 1.66 -14.61
CA VAL A 231 6.76 1.23 -14.19
C VAL A 231 7.76 2.37 -14.11
N THR A 232 7.57 3.42 -14.91
CA THR A 232 8.38 4.64 -14.82
C THR A 232 7.60 5.84 -15.37
N VAL A 233 8.06 7.02 -15.01
CA VAL A 233 7.63 8.29 -15.58
C VAL A 233 8.85 8.97 -16.21
N ILE A 234 8.67 9.51 -17.40
CA ILE A 234 9.61 10.28 -18.20
C ILE A 234 8.96 11.66 -18.32
N ALA A 235 9.57 12.68 -17.74
CA ALA A 235 9.08 14.06 -17.73
C ALA A 235 10.27 14.99 -17.91
#